data_AF-A0A0H5PXZ7-F1
#
_entry.id   AF-A0A0H5PXZ7-F1
#
_cell.length_a   1.000
_cell.length_b   1.000
_cell.length_c   1.000
_cell.angle_alpha   90.00
_cell.angle_beta   90.00
_cell.angle_gamma   90.00
#
_symmetry.space_group_name_H-M   'P 1'
#
loop_
_entity.id
_entity.type
_entity.pdbx_description
1 polymer ?
#
loop_
_entity_poly.entity_id
_entity_poly.type
_entity_poly.pdbx_seq_one_letter_code
_entity_poly.pdbx_strand_id
1 'polypeptide(L)'
;MKVCFVLLGCMLLVGCTKSSGVMEYASDLYAISVDVDSEFYGPGTAQKQAFDEASEFCRKQNKEIEVQSVKSDNSSFGYNNASMVFRCL
;
A
#
# COMPACT_ATOMS: atom_id res chain seq x y z
N MET A 1 -22.36 -4.06 -34.26
CA MET A 1 -21.05 -3.38 -34.15
C MET A 1 -21.03 -2.17 -33.19
N LYS A 2 -22.13 -1.81 -32.52
CA LYS A 2 -22.18 -0.65 -31.59
C LYS A 2 -22.10 -1.03 -30.09
N VAL A 3 -22.29 -2.31 -29.77
CA VAL A 3 -22.34 -2.80 -28.38
C VAL A 3 -20.94 -3.14 -27.81
N CYS A 4 -19.98 -3.55 -28.65
CA CYS A 4 -18.63 -3.88 -28.17
C CYS A 4 -17.84 -2.67 -27.65
N PHE A 5 -18.14 -1.44 -28.12
CA PHE A 5 -17.40 -0.25 -27.71
C PHE A 5 -17.79 0.24 -26.31
N VAL A 6 -19.01 -0.08 -25.85
CA VAL A 6 -19.51 0.32 -24.52
C VAL A 6 -18.90 -0.56 -23.41
N LEU A 7 -18.63 -1.83 -23.70
CA LEU A 7 -18.00 -2.77 -22.76
C LEU A 7 -16.53 -2.44 -22.46
N LEU A 8 -15.81 -1.82 -23.39
CA LEU A 8 -14.41 -1.43 -23.21
C LEU A 8 -14.23 -0.23 -22.25
N GLY A 9 -15.25 0.60 -22.09
CA GLY A 9 -15.21 1.78 -21.23
C GLY A 9 -15.35 1.48 -19.72
N CYS A 10 -16.06 0.43 -19.34
CA CYS A 10 -16.29 0.08 -17.93
C CYS A 10 -15.07 -0.55 -17.22
N MET A 11 -14.06 -1.02 -17.96
CA MET A 11 -12.87 -1.65 -17.37
C MET A 11 -11.87 -0.64 -16.79
N LEU A 12 -12.02 0.66 -17.08
CA LEU A 12 -11.10 1.71 -16.62
C LEU A 12 -11.42 2.26 -15.22
N LEU A 13 -12.53 1.84 -14.60
CA LEU A 13 -13.00 2.36 -13.30
C LEU A 13 -12.69 1.46 -12.09
N VAL A 14 -12.02 0.32 -12.31
CA VAL A 14 -11.57 -0.60 -11.25
C VAL A 14 -10.12 -0.29 -10.89
N GLY A 15 -9.88 0.69 -10.02
CA GLY A 15 -8.50 1.01 -9.65
C GLY A 15 -8.28 2.05 -8.56
N CYS A 16 -9.20 2.23 -7.61
CA CYS A 16 -8.84 2.89 -6.35
C CYS A 16 -8.27 1.82 -5.40
N THR A 17 -6.96 1.63 -5.40
CA THR A 17 -6.29 0.73 -4.45
C THR A 17 -6.28 1.37 -3.07
N LYS A 18 -6.60 0.62 -2.01
CA LYS A 18 -6.54 1.08 -0.60
C LYS A 18 -5.10 1.24 -0.06
N SER A 19 -4.10 1.05 -0.90
CA SER A 19 -2.69 1.27 -0.62
C SER A 19 -2.20 2.42 -1.49
N SER A 20 -1.39 3.32 -0.91
CA SER A 20 -0.72 4.39 -1.66
C SER A 20 0.27 3.84 -2.69
N GLY A 21 0.62 2.56 -2.59
CA GLY A 21 1.72 1.95 -3.30
C GLY A 21 3.08 2.36 -2.69
N VAL A 22 4.11 1.61 -3.06
CA VAL A 22 5.50 1.93 -2.69
C VAL A 22 5.98 3.15 -3.50
N MET A 23 6.43 4.18 -2.79
CA MET A 23 7.01 5.39 -3.36
C MET A 23 8.48 5.49 -2.98
N GLU A 24 9.32 5.97 -3.89
CA GLU A 24 10.71 6.29 -3.58
C GLU A 24 10.76 7.61 -2.79
N TYR A 25 11.25 7.54 -1.56
CA TYR A 25 11.37 8.67 -0.64
C TYR A 25 12.73 9.37 -0.78
N ALA A 26 13.80 8.58 -0.95
CA ALA A 26 15.16 9.05 -1.19
C ALA A 26 16.00 7.92 -1.81
N SER A 27 17.28 8.19 -2.10
CA SER A 27 18.21 7.18 -2.65
C SER A 27 18.23 5.93 -1.76
N ASP A 28 17.78 4.80 -2.30
CA ASP A 28 17.59 3.51 -1.60
C ASP A 28 16.64 3.56 -0.39
N LEU A 29 15.69 4.49 -0.36
CA LEU A 29 14.68 4.58 0.69
C LEU A 29 13.30 4.68 0.08
N TYR A 30 12.43 3.79 0.51
CA TYR A 30 11.07 3.67 0.02
C TYR A 30 10.09 3.93 1.17
N ALA A 31 8.96 4.52 0.84
CA ALA A 31 7.86 4.76 1.76
C ALA A 31 6.59 4.10 1.22
N ILE A 32 5.77 3.58 2.11
CA ILE A 32 4.46 3.03 1.79
C ILE A 32 3.48 3.39 2.90
N SER A 33 2.27 3.75 2.51
CA SER A 33 1.16 4.04 3.41
C SER A 33 -0.03 3.17 3.03
N VAL A 34 -0.59 2.49 4.03
CA VAL A 34 -1.74 1.62 3.88
C VAL A 34 -2.86 2.09 4.80
N ASP A 35 -4.05 2.24 4.23
CA ASP A 35 -5.27 2.60 4.94
C ASP A 35 -6.20 1.39 4.99
N VAL A 36 -6.58 0.99 6.20
CA VAL A 36 -7.58 -0.07 6.42
C VAL A 36 -8.80 0.50 7.13
N ASP A 37 -9.94 -0.08 6.81
CA ASP A 37 -11.21 0.26 7.43
C ASP A 37 -11.20 -0.17 8.90
N SER A 38 -11.33 0.78 9.84
CA SER A 38 -11.20 0.47 11.27
C SER A 38 -12.36 -0.35 11.83
N GLU A 39 -13.49 -0.37 11.12
CA GLU A 39 -14.69 -1.09 11.52
C GLU A 39 -14.48 -2.61 11.48
N PHE A 40 -13.58 -3.08 10.60
CA PHE A 40 -13.27 -4.50 10.40
C PHE A 40 -11.83 -4.88 10.75
N TYR A 41 -10.89 -3.92 10.72
CA TYR A 41 -9.47 -4.19 10.84
C TYR A 41 -8.77 -3.24 11.81
N GLY A 42 -7.94 -3.80 12.68
CA GLY A 42 -7.17 -3.02 13.66
C GLY A 42 -5.92 -2.35 13.06
N PRO A 43 -5.24 -1.48 13.84
CA PRO A 43 -4.02 -0.80 13.39
C PRO A 43 -2.88 -1.75 13.02
N GLY A 44 -2.80 -2.92 13.68
CA GLY A 44 -1.84 -3.96 13.32
C GLY A 44 -2.07 -4.56 11.94
N THR A 45 -3.30 -4.52 11.42
CA THR A 45 -3.61 -5.04 10.08
C THR A 45 -3.05 -4.13 8.99
N ALA A 46 -3.18 -2.80 9.16
CA ALA A 46 -2.57 -1.83 8.25
C ALA A 46 -1.05 -2.00 8.21
N GLN A 47 -0.42 -2.15 9.38
CA GLN A 47 1.03 -2.35 9.48
C GLN A 47 1.47 -3.66 8.83
N LYS A 48 0.72 -4.76 9.05
CA LYS A 48 1.00 -6.04 8.41
C LYS A 48 0.94 -5.93 6.89
N GLN A 49 -0.11 -5.30 6.36
CA GLN A 49 -0.28 -5.14 4.93
C GLN A 49 0.82 -4.26 4.31
N ALA A 50 1.21 -3.19 5.00
CA ALA A 50 2.35 -2.35 4.59
C ALA A 50 3.66 -3.15 4.55
N PHE A 51 3.91 -3.98 5.56
CA PHE A 51 5.09 -4.84 5.62
C PHE A 51 5.09 -5.91 4.52
N ASP A 52 3.96 -6.56 4.29
CA ASP A 52 3.83 -7.60 3.25
C ASP A 52 4.08 -6.98 1.86
N GLU A 53 3.51 -5.80 1.56
CA GLU A 53 3.73 -5.10 0.28
C GLU A 53 5.18 -4.61 0.12
N ALA A 54 5.78 -4.05 1.16
CA ALA A 54 7.18 -3.64 1.16
C ALA A 54 8.13 -4.83 0.97
N SER A 55 7.85 -5.95 1.64
CA SER A 55 8.64 -7.17 1.54
C SER A 55 8.54 -7.76 0.14
N GLU A 56 7.35 -7.78 -0.47
CA GLU A 56 7.18 -8.17 -1.86
C GLU A 56 7.94 -7.27 -2.83
N PHE A 57 7.98 -5.96 -2.58
CA PHE A 57 8.73 -5.00 -3.39
C PHE A 57 10.24 -5.25 -3.34
N CYS A 58 10.82 -5.50 -2.16
CA CYS A 58 12.23 -5.85 -2.04
C CYS A 58 12.53 -7.25 -2.61
N ARG A 59 11.65 -8.23 -2.41
CA ARG A 59 11.79 -9.58 -2.96
C ARG A 59 11.81 -9.59 -4.48
N LYS A 60 11.01 -8.75 -5.14
CA LYS A 60 11.05 -8.57 -6.62
C LYS A 60 12.41 -8.07 -7.11
N GLN A 61 13.20 -7.44 -6.25
CA GLN A 61 14.55 -6.96 -6.54
C GLN A 61 15.64 -7.93 -6.07
N ASN A 62 15.26 -9.12 -5.58
CA ASN A 62 16.17 -10.08 -4.92
C ASN A 62 16.91 -9.49 -3.71
N LYS A 63 16.25 -8.58 -2.99
CA LYS A 63 16.77 -7.86 -1.83
C LYS A 63 15.96 -8.17 -0.58
N GLU A 64 16.58 -8.02 0.59
CA GLU A 64 15.89 -8.16 1.88
C GLU A 64 15.33 -6.81 2.34
N ILE A 65 14.23 -6.83 3.10
CA ILE A 65 13.61 -5.63 3.64
C ILE A 65 14.30 -5.19 4.94
N GLU A 66 14.74 -3.94 4.98
CA GLU A 66 15.21 -3.25 6.19
C GLU A 66 14.19 -2.18 6.59
N VAL A 67 13.51 -2.35 7.71
CA VAL A 67 12.51 -1.40 8.20
C VAL A 67 13.19 -0.28 8.97
N GLN A 68 13.11 0.95 8.45
CA GLN A 68 13.71 2.12 9.08
C GLN A 68 12.78 2.76 10.11
N SER A 69 11.50 2.87 9.78
CA SER A 69 10.51 3.39 10.71
C SER A 69 9.11 2.92 10.34
N VAL A 70 8.26 2.78 11.37
CA VAL A 70 6.83 2.54 11.21
C VAL A 70 6.09 3.56 12.04
N LYS A 71 5.10 4.21 11.44
CA LYS A 71 4.10 5.05 12.09
C LYS A 71 2.75 4.43 11.88
N SER A 72 1.98 4.32 12.95
CA SER A 72 0.61 3.84 12.90
C SER A 72 -0.26 4.92 13.50
N ASP A 73 -1.15 5.46 12.69
CA ASP A 73 -2.06 6.53 13.07
C ASP A 73 -3.49 5.98 13.06
N ASN A 74 -4.19 6.13 14.18
CA ASN A 74 -5.60 5.79 14.25
C ASN A 74 -6.41 7.06 14.04
N SER A 75 -7.13 7.13 12.92
CA SER A 75 -7.98 8.28 12.61
C SER A 75 -9.27 8.20 13.42
N SER A 76 -9.65 9.32 14.04
CA SER A 76 -10.98 9.45 14.67
C SER A 76 -12.14 9.29 13.67
N PHE A 77 -11.86 9.33 12.36
CA PHE A 77 -12.84 9.12 11.29
C PHE A 77 -13.04 7.64 10.91
N GLY A 78 -12.51 6.70 11.70
CA GLY A 78 -12.80 5.28 11.50
C GLY A 78 -11.89 4.60 10.46
N TYR A 79 -10.66 5.07 10.29
CA TYR A 79 -9.64 4.40 9.47
C TYR A 79 -8.35 4.24 10.26
N ASN A 80 -7.69 3.10 10.09
CA ASN A 80 -6.36 2.86 10.61
C ASN A 80 -5.36 3.05 9.47
N ASN A 81 -4.44 4.01 9.63
CA ASN A 81 -3.34 4.21 8.70
C ASN A 81 -2.06 3.60 9.29
N ALA A 82 -1.28 2.93 8.45
CA ALA A 82 0.11 2.60 8.76
C ALA A 82 1.01 3.09 7.64
N SER A 83 1.96 3.93 8.00
CA SER A 83 3.00 4.46 7.11
C SER A 83 4.35 3.91 7.55
N MET A 84 5.11 3.33 6.63
CA MET A 84 6.44 2.81 6.92
C MET A 84 7.47 3.29 5.90
N VAL A 85 8.68 3.50 6.39
CA VAL A 85 9.86 3.77 5.56
C VAL A 85 10.78 2.56 5.68
N PHE A 86 11.23 2.07 4.55
CA PHE A 86 12.06 0.89 4.44
C PHE A 86 13.11 1.04 3.34
N ARG A 87 14.13 0.19 3.41
CA ARG A 87 15.18 0.05 2.40
C ARG A 87 15.19 -1.40 1.93
N CYS A 88 15.60 -1.61 0.68
CA CYS A 88 15.89 -2.93 0.17
C CYS A 88 17.41 -3.12 0.14
N LEU A 89 17.92 -4.11 0.86
CA LEU A 89 19.32 -4.49 0.93
C LEU A 89 19.67 -5.54 -0.13
#